data_AF-A0A3B8VWB1-F1
#
_entry.id   AF-A0A3B8VWB1-F1
#
_cell.length_a   1.000
_cell.length_b   1.000
_cell.length_c   1.000
_cell.angle_alpha   90.00
_cell.angle_beta   90.00
_cell.angle_gamma   90.00
#
_symmetry.space_group_name_H-M   'P 1'
#
loop_
_entity.id
_entity.type
_entity.pdbx_description
1 polymer ?
#
loop_
_entity_poly.entity_id
_entity_poly.type
_entity_poly.pdbx_seq_one_letter_code
_entity_poly.pdbx_strand_id
1 'polypeptide(L)'
;MPAKKGTGLLMVWVEVPDEIEDEFNKWYNEEHIAERLGIPGVLSAARYEAVSSGPKMLAFYELESSAIMESTEYLKVRNNPSDWTKRMNPGDVGTVYIRNVYEMIHPTDLTDEISASPMAPALQIGRMDIPPEVEGEWNEWYNTVYVPNYEKVPGVIRGRRFKAVVGDPQYLTVYEFEHEGASQT
;
A
#
# COMPACT_ATOMS: atom_id res chain seq x y z
N MET A 1 7.43 18.87 -9.80
CA MET A 1 6.24 18.04 -10.13
C MET A 1 5.48 17.81 -8.84
N PRO A 2 4.15 17.60 -8.84
CA PRO A 2 3.42 17.27 -7.62
C PRO A 2 4.00 15.99 -6.98
N ALA A 3 3.94 15.90 -5.66
CA ALA A 3 4.33 14.71 -4.92
C ALA A 3 3.49 13.50 -5.37
N LYS A 4 4.13 12.35 -5.49
CA LYS A 4 3.51 11.07 -5.85
C LYS A 4 3.51 10.08 -4.70
N LYS A 5 4.41 10.26 -3.74
CA LYS A 5 4.52 9.46 -2.53
C LYS A 5 4.39 10.34 -1.29
N GLY A 6 3.81 9.79 -0.25
CA GLY A 6 3.64 10.48 1.03
C GLY A 6 3.96 9.57 2.20
N THR A 7 3.62 10.00 3.40
CA THR A 7 3.91 9.23 4.62
C THR A 7 2.76 8.30 4.99
N GLY A 8 1.59 8.45 4.37
CA GLY A 8 0.46 7.57 4.57
C GLY A 8 0.30 6.54 3.45
N LEU A 9 -0.15 5.34 3.79
CA LEU A 9 -0.59 4.35 2.81
C LEU A 9 -2.01 3.87 3.11
N LEU A 10 -2.79 3.67 2.05
CA LEU A 10 -3.97 2.79 2.08
C LEU A 10 -3.66 1.57 1.21
N MET A 11 -3.75 0.38 1.80
CA MET A 11 -3.53 -0.87 1.08
C MET A 11 -4.72 -1.80 1.27
N VAL A 12 -5.21 -2.33 0.15
CA VAL A 12 -6.33 -3.25 0.12
C VAL A 12 -5.91 -4.52 -0.62
N TRP A 13 -5.79 -5.62 0.09
CA TRP A 13 -5.63 -6.94 -0.51
C TRP A 13 -6.99 -7.61 -0.63
N VAL A 14 -7.22 -8.22 -1.79
CA VAL A 14 -8.52 -8.82 -2.08
C VAL A 14 -8.38 -10.05 -2.99
N GLU A 15 -9.20 -11.05 -2.70
CA GLU A 15 -9.53 -12.13 -3.63
C GLU A 15 -11.04 -12.13 -3.80
N VAL A 16 -11.51 -12.28 -5.04
CA VAL A 16 -12.95 -12.33 -5.36
C VAL A 16 -13.24 -13.65 -6.09
N PRO A 17 -14.48 -14.14 -6.09
CA PRO A 17 -14.86 -15.29 -6.90
C PRO A 17 -14.53 -15.05 -8.38
N ASP A 18 -14.06 -16.11 -9.06
CA ASP A 18 -13.65 -16.05 -10.47
C ASP A 18 -14.78 -15.50 -11.37
N GLU A 19 -16.04 -15.77 -11.03
CA GLU A 19 -17.20 -15.34 -11.84
C GLU A 19 -17.41 -13.83 -11.86
N ILE A 20 -16.85 -13.10 -10.89
CA ILE A 20 -16.99 -11.64 -10.78
C ILE A 20 -15.65 -10.90 -10.95
N GLU A 21 -14.54 -11.63 -11.12
CA GLU A 21 -13.21 -11.04 -11.15
C GLU A 21 -13.03 -10.01 -12.28
N ASP A 22 -13.54 -10.31 -13.47
CA ASP A 22 -13.48 -9.39 -14.62
C ASP A 22 -14.26 -8.10 -14.36
N GLU A 23 -15.46 -8.20 -13.78
CA GLU A 23 -16.27 -7.02 -13.44
C GLU A 23 -15.61 -6.21 -12.33
N PHE A 24 -15.07 -6.88 -11.31
CA PHE A 24 -14.36 -6.27 -10.21
C PHE A 24 -13.12 -5.50 -10.68
N ASN A 25 -12.35 -6.10 -11.60
CA ASN A 25 -11.19 -5.46 -12.21
C ASN A 25 -11.57 -4.25 -13.05
N LYS A 26 -12.66 -4.37 -13.83
CA LYS A 26 -13.18 -3.27 -14.64
C LYS A 26 -13.63 -2.10 -13.76
N TRP A 27 -14.39 -2.38 -12.69
CA TRP A 27 -14.82 -1.37 -11.72
C TRP A 27 -13.62 -0.61 -11.12
N TYR A 28 -12.59 -1.34 -10.70
CA TYR A 28 -11.39 -0.73 -10.14
C TYR A 28 -10.71 0.25 -11.11
N ASN A 29 -10.59 -0.16 -12.37
CA ASN A 29 -9.82 0.55 -13.38
C ASN A 29 -10.60 1.72 -14.01
N GLU A 30 -11.92 1.57 -14.20
CA GLU A 30 -12.76 2.56 -14.89
C GLU A 30 -13.40 3.58 -13.95
N GLU A 31 -13.63 3.22 -12.68
CA GLU A 31 -14.33 4.09 -11.72
C GLU A 31 -13.49 4.31 -10.45
N HIS A 32 -13.20 3.23 -9.72
CA HIS A 32 -12.77 3.37 -8.32
C HIS A 32 -11.46 4.13 -8.14
N ILE A 33 -10.45 3.81 -8.96
CA ILE A 33 -9.13 4.47 -8.86
C ILE A 33 -9.25 5.95 -9.19
N ALA A 34 -10.00 6.31 -10.23
CA ALA A 34 -10.19 7.70 -10.62
C ALA A 34 -10.91 8.50 -9.52
N GLU A 35 -11.95 7.92 -8.90
CA GLU A 35 -12.63 8.54 -7.76
C GLU A 35 -11.69 8.78 -6.58
N ARG A 36 -10.81 7.81 -6.27
CA ARG A 36 -9.84 7.97 -5.18
C ARG A 36 -8.76 9.00 -5.48
N LEU A 37 -8.21 8.98 -6.69
CA LEU A 37 -7.21 9.96 -7.13
C LEU A 37 -7.78 11.39 -7.25
N GLY A 38 -9.09 11.54 -7.33
CA GLY A 38 -9.76 12.84 -7.30
C GLY A 38 -9.82 13.49 -5.90
N ILE A 39 -9.47 12.75 -4.84
CA ILE A 39 -9.50 13.24 -3.46
C ILE A 39 -8.18 13.97 -3.15
N PRO A 40 -8.21 15.23 -2.71
CA PRO A 40 -7.01 15.94 -2.25
C PRO A 40 -6.25 15.14 -1.19
N GLY A 41 -4.95 14.98 -1.39
CA GLY A 41 -4.08 14.20 -0.52
C GLY A 41 -3.95 12.72 -0.86
N VAL A 42 -4.69 12.20 -1.84
CA VAL A 42 -4.38 10.91 -2.49
C VAL A 42 -3.43 11.19 -3.65
N LEU A 43 -2.18 10.73 -3.52
CA LEU A 43 -1.07 11.19 -4.36
C LEU A 43 -0.86 10.32 -5.60
N SER A 44 -0.97 9.01 -5.43
CA SER A 44 -0.87 8.04 -6.52
C SER A 44 -1.53 6.72 -6.14
N ALA A 45 -1.78 5.90 -7.16
CA ALA A 45 -2.37 4.58 -6.99
C ALA A 45 -1.77 3.60 -7.99
N ALA A 46 -1.70 2.33 -7.60
CA ALA A 46 -1.39 1.23 -8.49
C ALA A 46 -2.17 -0.02 -8.07
N ARG A 47 -2.36 -0.93 -9.03
CA ARG A 47 -2.83 -2.28 -8.77
C ARG A 47 -1.70 -3.25 -9.05
N TYR A 48 -1.53 -4.21 -8.17
CA TYR A 48 -0.57 -5.28 -8.29
C TYR A 48 -1.28 -6.62 -8.21
N GLU A 49 -0.74 -7.59 -8.92
CA GLU A 49 -1.09 -8.99 -8.79
C GLU A 49 0.10 -9.72 -8.17
N ALA A 50 -0.20 -10.66 -7.28
CA ALA A 50 0.83 -11.38 -6.56
C ALA A 50 1.47 -12.45 -7.46
N VAL A 51 2.77 -12.31 -7.69
CA VAL A 51 3.60 -13.27 -8.44
C VAL A 51 4.22 -14.34 -7.55
N SER A 52 4.22 -14.12 -6.24
CA SER A 52 4.70 -15.05 -5.22
C SER A 52 3.92 -14.80 -3.93
N SER A 53 3.30 -15.86 -3.38
CA SER A 53 2.38 -15.82 -2.23
C SER A 53 1.12 -14.95 -2.46
N GLY A 54 0.13 -15.04 -1.57
CA GLY A 54 -1.13 -14.28 -1.68
C GLY A 54 -1.29 -13.23 -0.57
N PRO A 55 -2.40 -12.46 -0.57
CA PRO A 55 -3.57 -12.60 -1.46
C PRO A 55 -3.33 -12.13 -2.90
N LYS A 56 -4.12 -12.67 -3.87
CA LYS A 56 -3.92 -12.46 -5.32
C LYS A 56 -3.80 -11.00 -5.76
N MET A 57 -4.66 -10.11 -5.29
CA MET A 57 -4.69 -8.72 -5.76
C MET A 57 -4.40 -7.72 -4.65
N LEU A 58 -3.71 -6.64 -5.00
CA LEU A 58 -3.45 -5.49 -4.15
C LEU A 58 -3.82 -4.19 -4.87
N ALA A 59 -4.67 -3.37 -4.25
CA ALA A 59 -4.78 -1.95 -4.55
C ALA A 59 -3.94 -1.14 -3.56
N PHE A 60 -2.97 -0.39 -4.08
CA PHE A 60 -2.01 0.40 -3.32
C PHE A 60 -2.28 1.88 -3.58
N TYR A 61 -2.46 2.67 -2.52
CA TYR A 61 -2.57 4.13 -2.61
C TYR A 61 -1.52 4.82 -1.73
N GLU A 62 -0.81 5.78 -2.32
CA GLU A 62 0.03 6.73 -1.58
C GLU A 62 -0.85 7.91 -1.13
N LEU A 63 -0.71 8.29 0.14
CA LEU A 63 -1.43 9.39 0.77
C LEU A 63 -0.41 10.39 1.32
N GLU A 64 -0.75 11.68 1.32
CA GLU A 64 0.07 12.70 1.98
C GLU A 64 0.40 12.30 3.44
N SER A 65 -0.60 11.80 4.15
CA SER A 65 -0.48 11.14 5.47
C SER A 65 -1.68 10.25 5.72
N SER A 66 -1.65 9.42 6.76
CA SER A 66 -2.79 8.58 7.14
C SER A 66 -4.05 9.37 7.48
N ALA A 67 -3.91 10.65 7.86
CA ALA A 67 -5.02 11.53 8.22
C ALA A 67 -5.99 11.80 7.06
N ILE A 68 -5.55 11.63 5.80
CA ILE A 68 -6.41 11.77 4.61
C ILE A 68 -7.65 10.86 4.69
N MET A 69 -7.53 9.72 5.36
CA MET A 69 -8.60 8.74 5.52
C MET A 69 -9.78 9.24 6.37
N GLU A 70 -9.56 10.26 7.19
CA GLU A 70 -10.56 10.91 8.04
C GLU A 70 -10.93 12.31 7.52
N SER A 71 -10.39 12.72 6.36
CA SER A 71 -10.69 14.02 5.77
C SER A 71 -12.15 14.11 5.32
N THR A 72 -12.69 15.34 5.28
CA THR A 72 -14.08 15.57 4.86
C THR A 72 -14.30 15.12 3.42
N GLU A 73 -13.32 15.35 2.57
CA GLU A 73 -13.29 15.01 1.15
C GLU A 73 -13.31 13.49 0.96
N TYR A 74 -12.48 12.75 1.70
CA TYR A 74 -12.46 11.30 1.65
C TYR A 74 -13.77 10.70 2.16
N LEU A 75 -14.26 11.17 3.31
CA LEU A 75 -15.51 10.71 3.90
C LEU A 75 -16.72 11.02 3.01
N LYS A 76 -16.72 12.16 2.31
CA LYS A 76 -17.76 12.50 1.35
C LYS A 76 -17.84 11.47 0.21
N VAL A 77 -16.72 11.11 -0.40
CA VAL A 77 -16.69 10.07 -1.44
C VAL A 77 -17.09 8.72 -0.87
N ARG A 78 -16.54 8.34 0.30
CA ARG A 78 -16.85 7.07 0.97
C ARG A 78 -18.35 6.92 1.30
N ASN A 79 -19.01 7.98 1.73
CA ASN A 79 -20.41 7.95 2.19
C ASN A 79 -21.42 8.12 1.04
N ASN A 80 -20.97 8.41 -0.18
CA ASN A 80 -21.82 8.57 -1.35
C ASN A 80 -21.36 7.64 -2.49
N PRO A 81 -21.31 6.31 -2.27
CA PRO A 81 -20.85 5.39 -3.30
C PRO A 81 -21.81 5.34 -4.49
N SER A 82 -21.26 5.21 -5.69
CA SER A 82 -22.02 4.86 -6.89
C SER A 82 -22.72 3.50 -6.71
N ASP A 83 -23.70 3.20 -7.56
CA ASP A 83 -24.33 1.88 -7.54
C ASP A 83 -23.37 0.77 -7.96
N TRP A 84 -22.36 1.05 -8.79
CA TRP A 84 -21.33 0.06 -9.12
C TRP A 84 -20.41 -0.21 -7.93
N THR A 85 -19.97 0.83 -7.24
CA THR A 85 -19.18 0.72 -6.00
C THR A 85 -19.94 -0.05 -4.91
N LYS A 86 -21.25 0.13 -4.77
CA LYS A 86 -22.06 -0.67 -3.82
C LYS A 86 -22.06 -2.16 -4.18
N ARG A 87 -22.12 -2.49 -5.48
CA ARG A 87 -22.12 -3.89 -5.94
C ARG A 87 -20.74 -4.55 -5.83
N MET A 88 -19.67 -3.81 -6.07
CA MET A 88 -18.29 -4.30 -6.14
C MET A 88 -17.45 -3.99 -4.91
N ASN A 89 -18.07 -3.55 -3.81
CA ASN A 89 -17.36 -3.20 -2.58
C ASN A 89 -16.48 -4.38 -2.12
N PRO A 90 -15.15 -4.21 -2.03
CA PRO A 90 -14.24 -5.30 -1.68
C PRO A 90 -14.58 -5.99 -0.34
N GLY A 91 -15.14 -5.26 0.62
CA GLY A 91 -15.55 -5.83 1.91
C GLY A 91 -16.80 -6.72 1.85
N ASP A 92 -17.59 -6.60 0.78
CA ASP A 92 -18.82 -7.36 0.57
C ASP A 92 -18.59 -8.55 -0.39
N VAL A 93 -17.76 -8.37 -1.42
CA VAL A 93 -17.54 -9.38 -2.47
C VAL A 93 -16.25 -10.19 -2.30
N GLY A 94 -15.36 -9.76 -1.41
CA GLY A 94 -14.08 -10.42 -1.17
C GLY A 94 -14.21 -11.75 -0.44
N THR A 95 -13.62 -12.81 -0.97
CA THR A 95 -13.38 -14.08 -0.27
C THR A 95 -12.19 -13.99 0.68
N VAL A 96 -11.21 -13.18 0.32
CA VAL A 96 -10.17 -12.65 1.20
C VAL A 96 -10.24 -11.13 1.12
N TYR A 97 -10.23 -10.45 2.26
CA TYR A 97 -10.25 -9.00 2.32
C TYR A 97 -9.42 -8.49 3.49
N ILE A 98 -8.40 -7.70 3.17
CA ILE A 98 -7.53 -7.04 4.14
C ILE A 98 -7.45 -5.58 3.73
N ARG A 99 -7.80 -4.68 4.65
CA ARG A 99 -7.72 -3.24 4.42
C ARG A 99 -7.01 -2.58 5.58
N ASN A 100 -5.84 -2.04 5.31
CA ASN A 100 -5.02 -1.39 6.31
C ASN A 100 -4.69 0.05 5.89
N VAL A 101 -4.56 0.90 6.91
CA VAL A 101 -4.04 2.25 6.77
C VAL A 101 -2.76 2.33 7.58
N TYR A 102 -1.72 2.88 6.98
CA TYR A 102 -0.39 2.92 7.58
C TYR A 102 0.17 4.34 7.61
N GLU A 103 1.05 4.60 8.57
CA GLU A 103 1.86 5.82 8.66
C GLU A 103 3.35 5.43 8.67
N MET A 104 4.17 6.18 7.93
CA MET A 104 5.59 5.90 7.73
C MET A 104 6.37 6.09 9.03
N ILE A 105 7.28 5.14 9.29
CA ILE A 105 8.22 5.19 10.42
C ILE A 105 9.67 5.14 9.96
N HIS A 106 9.93 4.73 8.71
CA HIS A 106 11.26 4.74 8.11
C HIS A 106 11.19 4.88 6.58
N PRO A 107 11.96 5.79 5.95
CA PRO A 107 12.79 6.82 6.58
C PRO A 107 11.94 7.76 7.45
N THR A 108 12.58 8.60 8.29
CA THR A 108 11.82 9.54 9.15
C THR A 108 11.18 10.66 8.35
N ASP A 109 11.72 10.95 7.16
CA ASP A 109 11.27 12.00 6.26
C ASP A 109 11.42 11.53 4.80
N LEU A 110 10.59 12.08 3.91
CA LEU A 110 10.73 11.86 2.49
C LEU A 110 11.73 12.84 1.89
N THR A 111 12.69 12.34 1.13
CA THR A 111 13.48 13.18 0.23
C THR A 111 12.63 13.58 -0.98
N ASP A 112 13.01 14.67 -1.66
CA ASP A 112 12.36 15.09 -2.91
C ASP A 112 12.38 13.98 -3.97
N GLU A 113 13.44 13.18 -4.00
CA GLU A 113 13.58 12.03 -4.89
C GLU A 113 12.50 10.96 -4.61
N ILE A 114 12.33 10.58 -3.33
CA ILE A 114 11.30 9.59 -2.96
C ILE A 114 9.92 10.18 -3.25
N SER A 115 9.67 11.41 -2.81
CA SER A 115 8.38 12.09 -2.99
C SER A 115 7.97 12.18 -4.46
N ALA A 116 8.91 12.44 -5.37
CA ALA A 116 8.64 12.58 -6.80
C ALA A 116 8.59 11.25 -7.59
N SER A 117 9.01 10.14 -6.98
CA SER A 117 9.16 8.85 -7.66
C SER A 117 7.81 8.19 -7.99
N PRO A 118 7.72 7.42 -9.09
CA PRO A 118 6.50 6.73 -9.47
C PRO A 118 6.22 5.50 -8.57
N MET A 119 5.08 4.87 -8.80
CA MET A 119 4.83 3.50 -8.31
C MET A 119 5.85 2.54 -8.94
N ALA A 120 6.37 1.61 -8.14
CA ALA A 120 7.41 0.69 -8.57
C ALA A 120 6.86 -0.41 -9.49
N PRO A 121 7.67 -0.96 -10.41
CA PRO A 121 7.25 -2.08 -11.24
C PRO A 121 6.88 -3.34 -10.43
N ALA A 122 7.64 -3.63 -9.38
CA ALA A 122 7.40 -4.77 -8.50
C ALA A 122 7.56 -4.37 -7.03
N LEU A 123 6.89 -5.11 -6.15
CA LEU A 123 6.94 -4.91 -4.71
C LEU A 123 7.27 -6.22 -3.99
N GLN A 124 8.07 -6.15 -2.94
CA GLN A 124 8.07 -7.16 -1.89
C GLN A 124 7.54 -6.55 -0.60
N ILE A 125 6.54 -7.21 -0.01
CA ILE A 125 5.83 -6.70 1.15
C ILE A 125 6.01 -7.67 2.32
N GLY A 126 6.52 -7.15 3.43
CA GLY A 126 6.57 -7.83 4.72
C GLY A 126 5.52 -7.25 5.66
N ARG A 127 4.74 -8.12 6.32
CA ARG A 127 3.75 -7.74 7.34
C ARG A 127 4.03 -8.57 8.58
N MET A 128 4.16 -7.92 9.74
CA MET A 128 4.55 -8.62 10.97
C MET A 128 4.07 -7.89 12.24
N ASP A 129 3.77 -8.67 13.27
CA ASP A 129 3.72 -8.19 14.66
C ASP A 129 5.06 -8.47 15.32
N ILE A 130 5.47 -7.59 16.22
CA ILE A 130 6.73 -7.72 16.96
C ILE A 130 6.37 -7.85 18.44
N PRO A 131 6.92 -8.83 19.18
CA PRO A 131 6.68 -8.93 20.61
C PRO A 131 7.11 -7.62 21.33
N PRO A 132 6.27 -7.06 22.22
CA PRO A 132 6.54 -5.76 22.86
C PRO A 132 7.91 -5.68 23.56
N GLU A 133 8.38 -6.80 24.11
CA GLU A 133 9.66 -6.90 24.80
C GLU A 133 10.90 -6.64 23.92
N VAL A 134 10.78 -6.82 22.60
CA VAL A 134 11.88 -6.63 21.64
C VAL A 134 11.55 -5.59 20.55
N GLU A 135 10.37 -4.95 20.62
CA GLU A 135 9.86 -4.03 19.60
C GLU A 135 10.83 -2.88 19.30
N GLY A 136 11.42 -2.30 20.35
CA GLY A 136 12.40 -1.20 20.21
C GLY A 136 13.66 -1.63 19.48
N GLU A 137 14.34 -2.66 20.01
CA GLU A 137 15.60 -3.18 19.44
C GLU A 137 15.40 -3.71 18.02
N TRP A 138 14.27 -4.39 17.76
CA TRP A 138 13.93 -4.87 16.42
C TRP A 138 13.77 -3.73 15.44
N ASN A 139 13.02 -2.67 15.81
CA ASN A 139 12.82 -1.54 14.93
C ASN A 139 14.10 -0.77 14.65
N GLU A 140 14.96 -0.60 15.67
CA GLU A 140 16.28 0.02 15.51
C GLU A 140 17.16 -0.79 14.54
N TRP A 141 17.28 -2.09 14.77
CA TRP A 141 18.05 -2.99 13.89
C TRP A 141 17.50 -2.98 12.46
N TYR A 142 16.17 -3.05 12.30
CA TYR A 142 15.56 -3.11 10.98
C TYR A 142 15.82 -1.81 10.20
N ASN A 143 15.72 -0.65 10.86
CA ASN A 143 15.94 0.67 10.25
C ASN A 143 17.41 0.95 9.92
N THR A 144 18.33 0.52 10.79
CA THR A 144 19.75 0.93 10.70
C THR A 144 20.65 -0.14 10.07
N VAL A 145 20.22 -1.39 10.06
CA VAL A 145 21.00 -2.52 9.56
C VAL A 145 20.26 -3.25 8.43
N TYR A 146 19.02 -3.69 8.65
CA TYR A 146 18.35 -4.55 7.67
C TYR A 146 18.02 -3.81 6.37
N VAL A 147 17.24 -2.72 6.43
CA VAL A 147 16.86 -1.93 5.23
C VAL A 147 18.10 -1.42 4.48
N PRO A 148 19.09 -0.76 5.13
CA PRO A 148 20.26 -0.25 4.40
C PRO A 148 21.12 -1.32 3.75
N ASN A 149 21.14 -2.56 4.26
CA ASN A 149 21.82 -3.66 3.60
C ASN A 149 20.98 -4.27 2.47
N TYR A 150 19.66 -4.33 2.65
CA TYR A 150 18.76 -4.84 1.62
C TYR A 150 18.73 -3.94 0.39
N GLU A 151 18.82 -2.63 0.56
CA GLU A 151 18.93 -1.65 -0.53
C GLU A 151 20.23 -1.78 -1.35
N LYS A 152 21.22 -2.56 -0.89
CA LYS A 152 22.43 -2.85 -1.68
C LYS A 152 22.25 -4.03 -2.64
N VAL A 153 21.16 -4.79 -2.51
CA VAL A 153 20.87 -5.91 -3.40
C VAL A 153 20.51 -5.35 -4.79
N PRO A 154 21.12 -5.84 -5.88
CA PRO A 154 20.80 -5.39 -7.24
C PRO A 154 19.29 -5.50 -7.54
N GLY A 155 18.73 -4.47 -8.16
CA GLY A 155 17.31 -4.39 -8.49
C GLY A 155 16.39 -3.94 -7.35
N VAL A 156 16.92 -3.75 -6.13
CA VAL A 156 16.19 -3.09 -5.03
C VAL A 156 16.30 -1.58 -5.19
N ILE A 157 15.16 -0.91 -5.34
CA ILE A 157 15.09 0.55 -5.49
C ILE A 157 15.17 1.21 -4.12
N ARG A 158 14.33 0.76 -3.18
CA ARG A 158 14.29 1.26 -1.79
C ARG A 158 13.44 0.41 -0.86
N GLY A 159 13.64 0.56 0.44
CA GLY A 159 12.76 0.06 1.49
C GLY A 159 12.12 1.20 2.30
N ARG A 160 10.81 1.16 2.45
CA ARG A 160 10.08 1.99 3.44
C ARG A 160 9.36 1.11 4.44
N ARG A 161 9.28 1.59 5.69
CA ARG A 161 8.57 0.92 6.77
C ARG A 161 7.47 1.80 7.32
N PHE A 162 6.39 1.16 7.73
CA PHE A 162 5.20 1.81 8.21
C PHE A 162 4.63 1.06 9.41
N LYS A 163 3.89 1.80 10.24
CA LYS A 163 3.09 1.27 11.34
C LYS A 163 1.61 1.39 10.99
N ALA A 164 0.83 0.35 11.27
CA ALA A 164 -0.61 0.36 11.05
C ALA A 164 -1.26 1.36 12.01
N VAL A 165 -2.05 2.27 11.46
CA VAL A 165 -2.99 3.09 12.24
C VAL A 165 -4.39 2.46 12.26
N VAL A 166 -4.70 1.67 11.23
CA VAL A 166 -5.90 0.83 11.14
C VAL A 166 -5.51 -0.52 10.53
N GLY A 167 -5.99 -1.60 11.15
CA GLY A 167 -5.74 -2.97 10.73
C GLY A 167 -4.51 -3.60 11.38
N ASP A 168 -4.28 -4.87 11.03
CA ASP A 168 -3.21 -5.71 11.55
C ASP A 168 -2.50 -6.46 10.41
N PRO A 169 -1.28 -6.97 10.60
CA PRO A 169 -0.41 -6.77 11.77
C PRO A 169 0.19 -5.36 11.84
N GLN A 170 0.82 -5.03 12.96
CA GLN A 170 1.25 -3.68 13.32
C GLN A 170 2.28 -3.06 12.38
N TYR A 171 3.19 -3.86 11.81
CA TYR A 171 4.29 -3.34 11.00
C TYR A 171 4.21 -3.82 9.56
N LEU A 172 4.51 -2.89 8.66
CA LEU A 172 4.60 -3.11 7.23
C LEU A 172 5.98 -2.68 6.75
N THR A 173 6.60 -3.48 5.89
CA THR A 173 7.76 -3.09 5.10
C THR A 173 7.43 -3.23 3.62
N VAL A 174 7.60 -2.15 2.87
CA VAL A 174 7.43 -2.13 1.42
C VAL A 174 8.79 -1.94 0.79
N TYR A 175 9.24 -2.94 0.05
CA TYR A 175 10.40 -2.83 -0.82
C TYR A 175 9.94 -2.61 -2.25
N GLU A 176 10.46 -1.57 -2.88
CA GLU A 176 10.22 -1.22 -4.27
C GLU A 176 11.34 -1.85 -5.12
N PHE A 177 10.98 -2.62 -6.15
CA PHE A 177 11.92 -3.35 -7.00
C PHE A 177 11.78 -2.97 -8.47
N GLU A 178 12.88 -3.07 -9.21
CA GLU A 178 12.92 -2.88 -10.66
C GLU A 178 12.16 -4.00 -11.40
N HIS A 179 12.13 -5.22 -10.85
CA HIS A 179 11.41 -6.39 -11.37
C HIS A 179 11.15 -7.42 -10.25
N GLU A 180 10.25 -8.37 -10.48
CA GLU A 180 9.79 -9.35 -9.50
C GLU A 180 10.89 -10.33 -9.02
N GLY A 181 11.93 -10.51 -9.81
CA GLY A 181 13.08 -11.38 -9.49
C GLY A 181 14.22 -10.71 -8.71
N ALA A 182 14.13 -9.43 -8.35
CA ALA A 182 15.26 -8.66 -7.82
C ALA A 182 15.90 -9.25 -6.56
N SER A 183 15.13 -9.86 -5.66
CA SER A 183 15.63 -10.44 -4.40
C SER A 183 16.00 -11.92 -4.49
N GLN A 184 15.99 -12.52 -5.69
CA GLN A 184 16.22 -13.95 -5.90
C GLN A 184 17.65 -14.29 -6.36
N THR A 185 18.52 -13.28 -6.54
CA THR A 185 19.89 -13.43 -7.06
C THR A 185 20.95 -13.47 -5.98
#